data_AF-A0A2Z7BT34-F1
#
_entry.id   AF-A0A2Z7BT34-F1
#
_cell.length_a   1.000
_cell.length_b   1.000
_cell.length_c   1.000
_cell.angle_alpha   90.00
_cell.angle_beta   90.00
_cell.angle_gamma   90.00
#
_symmetry.space_group_name_H-M   'P 1'
#
loop_
_entity.id
_entity.type
_entity.pdbx_description
1 polymer ?
#
loop_
_entity_poly.entity_id
_entity_poly.type
_entity_poly.pdbx_seq_one_letter_code
_entity_poly.pdbx_strand_id
1 'polypeptide(L)'
;MIIALTAKNKLAFIDNLIDRPRSEDLLYVSWIRCNNMVISWILNSVARDIADSVMYMQTSEKIWSDLYDRFHESNVPRIYQIKKLLSGLQQGSMEISSYYTKLRILWDELRDYQLTSACTHGSMREWLNYQNQECIMHFLMGLNESYAQVHAQVLMIEHYGATEASIDHSVILSNMSSSMAAVTSLRSSQSAKAGRGDKVVCSHCHFISHTVDKCY
;
A
#
# COMPACT_ATOMS: atom_id res chain seq x y z
N MET A 1 17.60 -5.94 3.14
CA MET A 1 19.01 -5.74 2.72
C MET A 1 19.26 -4.36 2.13
N ILE A 2 18.48 -3.93 1.11
CA ILE A 2 18.61 -2.62 0.43
C ILE A 2 18.71 -1.42 1.40
N ILE A 3 17.77 -1.28 2.33
CA ILE A 3 17.74 -0.16 3.31
C ILE A 3 19.06 -0.04 4.08
N ALA A 4 19.62 -1.17 4.54
CA ALA A 4 20.87 -1.20 5.30
C ALA A 4 22.09 -0.83 4.44
N LEU A 5 22.10 -1.24 3.17
CA LEU A 5 23.15 -0.87 2.21
C LEU A 5 23.09 0.62 1.86
N THR A 6 21.89 1.16 1.65
CA THR A 6 21.67 2.59 1.40
C THR A 6 22.12 3.43 2.59
N ALA A 7 21.74 3.04 3.81
CA ALA A 7 22.14 3.74 5.04
C ALA A 7 23.67 3.79 5.25
N LYS A 8 24.41 2.86 4.64
CA LYS A 8 25.88 2.78 4.71
C LYS A 8 26.60 3.23 3.44
N ASN A 9 25.88 3.78 2.45
CA ASN A 9 26.41 4.18 1.14
C ASN A 9 27.15 3.02 0.43
N LYS A 10 26.55 1.83 0.44
CA LYS A 10 27.10 0.61 -0.18
C LYS A 10 26.20 -0.02 -1.25
N LEU A 11 25.05 0.58 -1.54
CA LEU A 11 24.11 0.05 -2.53
C LEU A 11 24.76 -0.12 -3.92
N ALA A 12 25.62 0.82 -4.31
CA ALA A 12 26.31 0.80 -5.59
C ALA A 12 27.27 -0.41 -5.82
N PHE A 13 27.59 -1.18 -4.77
CA PHE A 13 28.38 -2.42 -4.87
C PHE A 13 27.55 -3.65 -5.30
N ILE A 14 26.22 -3.54 -5.33
CA ILE A 14 25.32 -4.58 -5.84
C ILE A 14 24.60 -4.18 -7.13
N ASP A 15 24.41 -2.87 -7.37
CA ASP A 15 23.74 -2.34 -8.58
C ASP A 15 24.68 -2.19 -9.80
N ASN A 16 25.92 -2.68 -9.69
CA ASN A 16 26.96 -2.54 -10.72
C ASN A 16 27.28 -1.08 -11.13
N LEU A 17 27.08 -0.13 -10.21
CA LEU A 17 27.36 1.29 -10.45
C LEU A 17 28.81 1.69 -10.13
N ILE A 18 29.56 0.82 -9.44
CA ILE A 18 30.98 1.02 -9.14
C ILE A 18 31.77 -0.17 -9.67
N ASP A 19 32.45 0.06 -10.80
CA ASP A 19 33.37 -0.91 -11.36
C ASP A 19 34.57 -1.16 -10.46
N ARG A 20 35.11 -2.38 -10.56
CA ARG A 20 36.36 -2.74 -9.90
C ARG A 20 37.52 -1.91 -10.49
N PRO A 21 38.23 -1.11 -9.69
CA PRO A 21 39.40 -0.37 -10.15
C PRO A 21 40.54 -1.30 -10.58
N ARG A 22 41.48 -0.77 -11.37
CA ARG A 22 42.73 -1.50 -11.69
C ARG A 22 43.57 -1.69 -10.44
N SER A 23 44.42 -2.71 -10.43
CA SER A 23 45.30 -3.03 -9.31
C SER A 23 46.24 -1.90 -8.91
N GLU A 24 46.62 -1.04 -9.85
CA GLU A 24 47.51 0.10 -9.61
C GLU A 24 46.79 1.33 -9.05
N ASP A 25 45.46 1.32 -9.00
CA ASP A 25 44.67 2.46 -8.54
C ASP A 25 44.73 2.58 -7.01
N LEU A 26 44.89 3.81 -6.51
CA LEU A 26 44.87 4.14 -5.10
C LEU A 26 43.56 3.71 -4.42
N LEU A 27 42.46 3.64 -5.17
CA LEU A 27 41.14 3.25 -4.67
C LEU A 27 40.94 1.72 -4.60
N TYR A 28 41.84 0.92 -5.20
CA TYR A 28 41.68 -0.54 -5.31
C TYR A 28 41.51 -1.23 -3.94
N VAL A 29 42.36 -0.89 -2.97
CA VAL A 29 42.32 -1.47 -1.62
C VAL A 29 41.03 -1.09 -0.90
N SER A 30 40.62 0.17 -1.02
CA SER A 30 39.37 0.67 -0.41
C SER A 30 38.14 0.00 -1.04
N TRP A 31 38.15 -0.22 -2.35
CA TRP A 31 37.11 -0.94 -3.06
C TRP A 31 36.99 -2.39 -2.57
N ILE A 32 38.12 -3.13 -2.47
CA ILE A 32 38.13 -4.52 -1.96
C ILE A 32 37.52 -4.59 -0.56
N ARG A 33 37.91 -3.67 0.34
CA ARG A 33 37.38 -3.64 1.71
C ARG A 33 35.86 -3.46 1.73
N CYS A 34 35.34 -2.57 0.89
CA CYS A 34 33.91 -2.32 0.79
C CYS A 34 33.16 -3.51 0.18
N ASN A 35 33.68 -4.08 -0.90
CA ASN A 35 33.15 -5.27 -1.55
C ASN A 35 33.07 -6.44 -0.55
N ASN A 36 34.16 -6.76 0.15
CA ASN A 36 34.20 -7.87 1.11
C ASN A 36 33.26 -7.66 2.30
N MET A 37 33.07 -6.40 2.73
CA MET A 37 32.09 -6.08 3.78
C MET A 37 30.66 -6.37 3.32
N VAL A 38 30.31 -6.01 2.08
CA VAL A 38 28.99 -6.30 1.51
C VAL A 38 28.80 -7.82 1.32
N ILE A 39 29.83 -8.53 0.82
CA ILE A 39 29.82 -10.00 0.72
C ILE A 39 29.53 -10.62 2.08
N SER A 40 30.24 -10.19 3.13
CA SER A 40 30.01 -10.69 4.49
C SER A 40 28.58 -10.45 4.95
N TRP A 41 27.97 -9.29 4.65
CA TRP A 41 26.58 -9.04 5.01
C TRP A 41 25.61 -9.95 4.25
N ILE A 42 25.86 -10.19 2.95
CA ILE A 42 25.03 -11.08 2.13
C ILE A 42 25.10 -12.52 2.68
N LEU A 43 26.31 -13.06 2.88
CA LEU A 43 26.50 -14.43 3.37
C LEU A 43 25.88 -14.66 4.75
N ASN A 44 25.89 -13.67 5.64
CA ASN A 44 25.25 -13.75 6.96
C ASN A 44 23.72 -13.54 6.92
N SER A 45 23.16 -13.12 5.79
CA SER A 45 21.73 -12.85 5.64
C SER A 45 20.96 -13.99 4.96
N VAL A 46 21.66 -14.99 4.44
CA VAL A 46 21.07 -16.14 3.73
C VAL A 46 21.27 -17.44 4.53
N ALA A 47 20.51 -18.48 4.16
CA ALA A 47 20.70 -19.81 4.76
C ALA A 47 22.09 -20.37 4.39
N ARG A 48 22.64 -21.26 5.24
CA ARG A 48 24.04 -21.74 5.12
C ARG A 48 24.32 -22.45 3.79
N ASP A 49 23.39 -23.28 3.36
CA ASP A 49 23.41 -23.95 2.07
C ASP A 49 23.46 -22.97 0.88
N ILE A 50 22.71 -21.87 0.97
CA ILE A 50 22.75 -20.80 -0.03
C ILE A 50 24.10 -20.07 0.02
N ALA A 51 24.58 -19.74 1.22
CA ALA A 51 25.87 -19.07 1.42
C ALA A 51 27.03 -19.89 0.83
N ASP A 52 27.07 -21.19 1.11
CA ASP A 52 28.09 -22.12 0.59
C ASP A 52 28.07 -22.19 -0.95
N SER A 53 26.89 -22.03 -1.57
CA SER A 53 26.76 -22.05 -3.03
C SER A 53 27.33 -20.81 -3.74
N VAL A 54 27.47 -19.69 -3.02
CA VAL A 54 27.93 -18.39 -3.58
C VAL A 54 29.25 -17.91 -2.96
N MET A 55 29.79 -18.60 -1.95
CA MET A 55 30.96 -18.15 -1.17
C MET A 55 32.23 -17.91 -2.00
N TYR A 56 32.37 -18.57 -3.16
CA TYR A 56 33.55 -18.49 -4.02
C TYR A 56 33.46 -17.37 -5.07
N MET A 57 32.34 -16.66 -5.14
CA MET A 57 32.19 -15.51 -6.03
C MET A 57 32.97 -14.30 -5.50
N GLN A 58 33.66 -13.60 -6.39
CA GLN A 58 34.63 -12.56 -6.00
C GLN A 58 34.02 -11.19 -5.72
N THR A 59 32.82 -10.91 -6.23
CA THR A 59 32.19 -9.59 -6.12
C THR A 59 30.81 -9.70 -5.48
N SER A 60 30.45 -8.72 -4.66
CA SER A 60 29.10 -8.63 -4.09
C SER A 60 28.04 -8.49 -5.18
N GLU A 61 28.37 -7.84 -6.30
CA GLU A 61 27.51 -7.71 -7.47
C GLU A 61 27.18 -9.08 -8.08
N LYS A 62 28.17 -9.95 -8.33
CA LYS A 62 27.91 -11.31 -8.85
C LYS A 62 27.08 -12.15 -7.90
N ILE A 63 27.38 -12.09 -6.61
CA ILE A 63 26.60 -12.82 -5.60
C ILE A 63 25.16 -12.31 -5.59
N TRP A 64 24.97 -10.99 -5.61
CA TRP A 64 23.65 -10.39 -5.63
C TRP A 64 22.86 -10.77 -6.88
N SER A 65 23.46 -10.67 -8.07
CA SER A 65 22.82 -11.04 -9.33
C SER A 65 22.46 -12.53 -9.38
N ASP A 66 23.34 -13.43 -8.93
CA ASP A 66 23.04 -14.87 -8.89
C ASP A 66 21.89 -15.20 -7.93
N LEU A 67 21.88 -14.60 -6.73
CA LEU A 67 20.77 -14.76 -5.78
C LEU A 67 19.48 -14.14 -6.34
N TYR A 68 19.58 -13.00 -7.00
CA TYR A 68 18.45 -12.36 -7.65
C TYR A 68 17.90 -13.30 -8.72
N ASP A 69 18.68 -13.74 -9.70
CA ASP A 69 18.20 -14.60 -10.78
C ASP A 69 17.58 -15.92 -10.27
N ARG A 70 18.23 -16.58 -9.29
CA ARG A 70 17.76 -17.85 -8.73
C ARG A 70 16.43 -17.73 -7.98
N PHE A 71 16.22 -16.64 -7.24
CA PHE A 71 15.09 -16.50 -6.33
C PHE A 71 14.03 -15.49 -6.79
N HIS A 72 14.35 -14.61 -7.74
CA HIS A 72 13.43 -13.61 -8.28
C HIS A 72 12.35 -14.23 -9.17
N GLU A 73 12.67 -15.27 -9.97
CA GLU A 73 11.67 -15.99 -10.78
C GLU A 73 10.70 -16.82 -9.91
N SER A 74 11.11 -17.18 -8.69
CA SER A 74 10.35 -18.06 -7.80
C SER A 74 9.18 -17.39 -7.07
N ASN A 75 8.81 -16.16 -7.44
CA ASN A 75 7.72 -15.44 -6.78
C ASN A 75 6.31 -15.90 -7.21
N VAL A 76 6.18 -16.81 -8.19
CA VAL A 76 4.87 -17.33 -8.63
C VAL A 76 4.06 -17.97 -7.50
N PRO A 77 4.61 -18.88 -6.66
CA PRO A 77 3.95 -19.36 -5.44
C PRO A 77 3.49 -18.25 -4.49
N ARG A 78 4.30 -17.19 -4.30
CA ARG A 78 3.94 -16.09 -3.41
C ARG A 78 2.82 -15.23 -4.01
N ILE A 79 2.90 -14.91 -5.29
CA ILE A 79 1.84 -14.26 -6.06
C ILE A 79 0.54 -15.07 -5.96
N TYR A 80 0.60 -16.38 -6.16
CA TYR A 80 -0.55 -17.26 -6.01
C TYR A 80 -1.14 -17.19 -4.60
N GLN A 81 -0.30 -17.24 -3.56
CA GLN A 81 -0.73 -17.12 -2.17
C GLN A 81 -1.40 -15.77 -1.91
N ILE A 82 -0.83 -14.67 -2.38
CA ILE A 82 -1.40 -13.32 -2.22
C ILE A 82 -2.74 -13.23 -2.94
N LYS A 83 -2.83 -13.70 -4.19
CA LYS A 83 -4.10 -13.73 -4.95
C LYS A 83 -5.16 -14.56 -4.25
N LYS A 84 -4.79 -15.72 -3.70
CA LYS A 84 -5.70 -16.57 -2.90
C LYS A 84 -6.18 -15.85 -1.65
N LEU A 85 -5.31 -15.14 -0.94
CA LEU A 85 -5.67 -14.34 0.24
C LEU A 85 -6.60 -13.18 -0.15
N LEU A 86 -6.33 -12.48 -1.25
CA LEU A 86 -7.18 -11.39 -1.78
C LEU A 86 -8.58 -11.89 -2.14
N SER A 87 -8.70 -13.02 -2.83
CA SER A 87 -10.00 -13.61 -3.17
C SER A 87 -10.80 -14.08 -1.96
N GLY A 88 -10.12 -14.51 -0.89
CA GLY A 88 -10.75 -14.94 0.36
C GLY A 88 -10.97 -13.84 1.39
N LEU A 89 -10.47 -12.62 1.15
CA LEU A 89 -10.55 -11.53 2.13
C LEU A 89 -11.99 -10.99 2.19
N GLN A 90 -12.57 -11.03 3.39
CA GLN A 90 -13.90 -10.53 3.70
C GLN A 90 -13.82 -9.69 4.97
N GLN A 91 -14.65 -8.65 5.07
CA GLN A 91 -14.69 -7.76 6.23
C GLN A 91 -15.08 -8.55 7.49
N GLY A 92 -16.15 -9.36 7.40
CA GLY A 92 -16.62 -10.18 8.52
C GLY A 92 -16.88 -9.33 9.77
N SER A 93 -16.28 -9.68 10.90
CA SER A 93 -16.40 -8.91 12.15
C SER A 93 -15.39 -7.76 12.28
N MET A 94 -14.58 -7.49 11.26
CA MET A 94 -13.56 -6.44 11.32
C MET A 94 -14.16 -5.04 11.12
N GLU A 95 -13.54 -4.06 11.77
CA GLU A 95 -13.75 -2.66 11.40
C GLU A 95 -13.27 -2.40 9.97
N ILE A 96 -13.95 -1.50 9.27
CA ILE A 96 -13.66 -1.15 7.87
C ILE A 96 -12.20 -0.69 7.71
N SER A 97 -11.69 0.11 8.65
CA SER A 97 -10.30 0.60 8.67
C SER A 97 -9.30 -0.55 8.69
N SER A 98 -9.56 -1.57 9.50
CA SER A 98 -8.72 -2.76 9.65
C SER A 98 -8.81 -3.66 8.41
N TYR A 99 -10.01 -3.82 7.85
CA TYR A 99 -10.22 -4.56 6.60
C TYR A 99 -9.48 -3.90 5.43
N TYR A 100 -9.66 -2.59 5.24
CA TYR A 100 -8.98 -1.81 4.22
C TYR A 100 -7.45 -1.89 4.37
N THR A 101 -6.94 -1.80 5.60
CA THR A 101 -5.50 -1.91 5.85
C THR A 101 -4.95 -3.26 5.42
N LYS A 102 -5.64 -4.36 5.74
CA LYS A 102 -5.23 -5.71 5.30
C LYS A 102 -5.27 -5.85 3.79
N LEU A 103 -6.33 -5.36 3.15
CA LEU A 103 -6.45 -5.37 1.69
C LEU A 103 -5.30 -4.60 1.03
N ARG A 104 -5.00 -3.39 1.54
CA ARG A 104 -3.92 -2.54 1.02
C ARG A 104 -2.56 -3.22 1.14
N ILE A 105 -2.26 -3.84 2.27
CA ILE A 105 -0.99 -4.57 2.45
C ILE A 105 -0.82 -5.66 1.38
N LEU A 106 -1.86 -6.45 1.12
CA LEU A 106 -1.82 -7.51 0.11
C LEU A 106 -1.64 -6.95 -1.31
N TRP A 107 -2.28 -5.82 -1.62
CA TRP A 107 -2.14 -5.16 -2.92
C TRP A 107 -0.78 -4.50 -3.12
N ASP A 108 -0.23 -3.86 -2.09
CA ASP A 108 1.10 -3.27 -2.12
C ASP A 108 2.15 -4.38 -2.31
N GLU A 109 1.98 -5.50 -1.61
CA GLU A 109 2.84 -6.68 -1.78
C GLU A 109 2.71 -7.28 -3.18
N LEU A 110 1.50 -7.42 -3.73
CA LEU A 110 1.29 -7.94 -5.08
C LEU A 110 1.93 -7.05 -6.16
N ARG A 111 1.92 -5.73 -5.94
CA ARG A 111 2.47 -4.74 -6.87
C ARG A 111 3.99 -4.84 -6.99
N ASP A 112 4.67 -5.17 -5.90
CA ASP A 112 6.13 -5.40 -5.87
C ASP A 112 6.54 -6.51 -6.87
N TYR A 113 5.69 -7.53 -7.02
CA TYR A 113 5.91 -8.65 -7.94
C TYR A 113 5.46 -8.40 -9.38
N GLN A 114 4.70 -7.33 -9.65
CA GLN A 114 4.13 -7.04 -10.97
C GLN A 114 4.86 -5.91 -11.69
N LEU A 115 6.13 -5.66 -11.34
CA LEU A 115 6.97 -4.62 -11.94
C LEU A 115 6.80 -4.59 -13.45
N THR A 116 6.12 -3.53 -13.89
CA THR A 116 5.71 -3.31 -15.28
C THR A 116 6.97 -3.18 -16.11
N SER A 117 7.13 -4.02 -17.13
CA SER A 117 8.16 -3.82 -18.16
C SER A 117 8.09 -2.37 -18.64
N ALA A 118 9.19 -1.63 -18.47
CA ALA A 118 9.27 -0.21 -18.78
C ALA A 118 8.69 0.07 -20.17
N CYS A 119 7.52 0.73 -20.23
CA CYS A 119 6.93 1.14 -21.48
C CYS A 119 6.86 2.66 -21.53
N THR A 120 7.50 3.20 -22.55
CA THR A 120 7.52 4.60 -22.91
C THR A 120 6.11 5.02 -23.34
N HIS A 121 5.59 6.10 -22.75
CA HIS A 121 4.33 6.79 -23.06
C HIS A 121 3.02 6.14 -22.54
N GLY A 122 2.31 6.86 -21.65
CA GLY A 122 0.87 6.71 -21.34
C GLY A 122 0.42 5.44 -20.59
N SER A 123 0.94 4.29 -20.99
CA SER A 123 0.61 2.93 -20.56
C SER A 123 0.81 2.69 -19.07
N MET A 124 1.81 3.31 -18.44
CA MET A 124 2.03 3.19 -17.00
C MET A 124 0.90 3.81 -16.18
N ARG A 125 0.33 4.94 -16.64
CA ARG A 125 -0.79 5.60 -15.96
C ARG A 125 -2.08 4.79 -16.11
N GLU A 126 -2.34 4.28 -17.30
CA GLU A 126 -3.50 3.41 -17.57
C GLU A 126 -3.42 2.10 -16.78
N TRP A 127 -2.23 1.50 -16.71
CA TRP A 127 -1.98 0.31 -15.90
C TRP A 127 -2.16 0.57 -14.40
N LEU A 128 -1.63 1.69 -13.90
CA LEU A 128 -1.81 2.10 -12.50
C LEU A 128 -3.29 2.34 -12.18
N ASN A 129 -4.01 2.99 -13.10
CA ASN A 129 -5.44 3.17 -12.98
C ASN A 129 -6.13 1.82 -12.88
N TYR A 130 -5.90 0.91 -13.84
CA TYR A 130 -6.44 -0.46 -13.86
C TYR A 130 -6.23 -1.19 -12.52
N GLN A 131 -5.00 -1.17 -11.99
CA GLN A 131 -4.67 -1.78 -10.69
C GLN A 131 -5.47 -1.17 -9.53
N ASN A 132 -5.66 0.14 -9.53
CA ASN A 132 -6.49 0.80 -8.52
C ASN A 132 -7.97 0.41 -8.67
N GLN A 133 -8.45 0.21 -9.90
CA GLN A 133 -9.82 -0.27 -10.17
C GLN A 133 -10.02 -1.66 -9.56
N GLU A 134 -9.11 -2.58 -9.84
CA GLU A 134 -9.15 -3.94 -9.30
C GLU A 134 -9.10 -3.94 -7.77
N CYS A 135 -8.29 -3.08 -7.16
CA CYS A 135 -8.24 -2.94 -5.71
C CYS A 135 -9.58 -2.46 -5.11
N ILE A 136 -10.22 -1.47 -5.75
CA ILE A 136 -11.55 -1.00 -5.34
C ILE A 136 -12.59 -2.11 -5.51
N MET A 137 -12.55 -2.87 -6.60
CA MET A 137 -13.48 -3.97 -6.82
C MET A 137 -13.34 -5.05 -5.75
N HIS A 138 -12.12 -5.46 -5.43
CA HIS A 138 -11.86 -6.39 -4.33
C HIS A 138 -12.31 -5.84 -2.97
N PHE A 139 -12.13 -4.53 -2.71
CA PHE A 139 -12.62 -3.90 -1.50
C PHE A 139 -14.14 -4.03 -1.37
N LEU A 140 -14.87 -3.66 -2.42
CA LEU A 140 -16.34 -3.72 -2.45
C LEU A 140 -16.84 -5.17 -2.36
N MET A 141 -16.23 -6.12 -3.06
CA MET A 141 -16.62 -7.53 -3.03
C MET A 141 -16.48 -8.19 -1.67
N GLY A 142 -15.57 -7.72 -0.81
CA GLY A 142 -15.38 -8.24 0.53
C GLY A 142 -16.06 -7.44 1.64
N LEU A 143 -16.75 -6.35 1.33
CA LEU A 143 -17.44 -5.52 2.32
C LEU A 143 -18.74 -6.19 2.79
N ASN A 144 -19.13 -5.97 4.05
CA ASN A 144 -20.37 -6.56 4.58
C ASN A 144 -21.63 -5.97 3.92
N GLU A 145 -22.71 -6.77 3.85
CA GLU A 145 -24.01 -6.33 3.31
C GLU A 145 -24.62 -5.11 4.02
N SER A 146 -24.23 -4.85 5.27
CA SER A 146 -24.62 -3.62 5.99
C SER A 146 -24.20 -2.34 5.27
N TYR A 147 -23.29 -2.45 4.31
CA TYR A 147 -22.81 -1.36 3.46
C TYR A 147 -23.35 -1.44 2.03
N ALA A 148 -24.38 -2.24 1.74
CA ALA A 148 -24.96 -2.39 0.40
C ALA A 148 -25.38 -1.04 -0.24
N GLN A 149 -25.79 -0.06 0.56
CA GLN A 149 -26.07 1.29 0.06
C GLN A 149 -24.81 2.03 -0.43
N VAL A 150 -23.66 1.77 0.19
CA VAL A 150 -22.34 2.25 -0.26
C VAL A 150 -21.92 1.53 -1.55
N HIS A 151 -22.21 0.23 -1.69
CA HIS A 151 -21.99 -0.49 -2.96
C HIS A 151 -22.73 0.20 -4.10
N ALA A 152 -24.04 0.44 -3.92
CA ALA A 152 -24.87 1.06 -4.94
C ALA A 152 -24.40 2.48 -5.30
N GLN A 153 -24.00 3.29 -4.31
CA GLN A 153 -23.50 4.63 -4.56
C GLN A 153 -22.15 4.64 -5.28
N VAL A 154 -21.20 3.80 -4.86
CA VAL A 154 -19.87 3.75 -5.49
C VAL A 154 -19.94 3.19 -6.91
N LEU A 155 -20.77 2.17 -7.14
CA LEU A 155 -21.01 1.61 -8.47
C LEU A 155 -21.78 2.58 -9.38
N MET A 156 -22.62 3.46 -8.82
CA MET A 156 -23.33 4.50 -9.57
C MET A 156 -22.54 5.79 -9.80
N ILE A 157 -21.32 5.95 -9.27
CA ILE A 157 -20.38 7.04 -9.64
C ILE A 157 -19.72 6.70 -11.00
N GLU A 158 -20.54 6.27 -11.96
CA GLU A 158 -20.15 5.82 -13.29
C GLU A 158 -19.77 7.02 -14.19
N HIS A 159 -18.72 7.73 -13.78
CA HIS A 159 -17.78 8.36 -14.71
C HIS A 159 -16.43 7.69 -14.52
N TYR A 160 -16.42 6.40 -14.86
CA TYR A 160 -15.21 5.59 -14.98
C TYR A 160 -14.50 5.76 -16.33
N GLY A 161 -14.92 6.74 -17.11
CA GLY A 161 -14.28 7.15 -18.35
C GLY A 161 -14.41 8.66 -18.54
N ALA A 162 -13.28 9.29 -18.88
CA ALA A 162 -13.17 10.64 -19.41
C ALA A 162 -13.58 11.79 -18.47
N THR A 163 -12.66 12.20 -17.60
CA THR A 163 -12.19 13.60 -17.64
C THR A 163 -10.79 13.68 -17.03
N GLU A 164 -9.98 14.49 -17.68
CA GLU A 164 -8.57 14.74 -17.40
C GLU A 164 -8.40 15.44 -16.05
N ALA A 165 -8.37 14.68 -14.96
CA ALA A 165 -7.84 15.18 -13.70
C ALA A 165 -7.32 14.02 -12.88
N SER A 166 -6.06 14.13 -12.49
CA SER A 166 -5.37 13.28 -11.53
C SER A 166 -6.29 12.87 -10.39
N ILE A 167 -6.69 11.59 -10.36
CA ILE A 167 -7.22 10.99 -9.15
C ILE A 167 -6.01 10.79 -8.25
N ASP A 168 -5.62 11.87 -7.58
CA ASP A 168 -4.68 11.80 -6.49
C ASP A 168 -5.18 10.77 -5.48
N HIS A 169 -4.24 10.04 -4.89
CA HIS A 169 -4.49 9.14 -3.77
C HIS A 169 -5.25 9.85 -2.61
N SER A 170 -5.20 11.18 -2.57
CA SER A 170 -5.95 12.07 -1.68
C SER A 170 -7.45 12.10 -1.99
N VAL A 171 -7.88 11.92 -3.24
CA VAL A 171 -9.30 11.92 -3.66
C VAL A 171 -9.97 10.60 -3.29
N ILE A 172 -9.26 9.48 -3.38
CA ILE A 172 -9.78 8.19 -2.90
C ILE A 172 -9.82 8.19 -1.37
N LEU A 173 -8.78 8.68 -0.69
CA LEU A 173 -8.81 8.85 0.77
C LEU A 173 -9.82 9.90 1.22
N SER A 174 -10.03 11.00 0.49
CA SER A 174 -11.00 12.04 0.84
C SER A 174 -12.42 11.58 0.52
N ASN A 175 -12.65 10.85 -0.57
CA ASN A 175 -13.95 10.25 -0.87
C ASN A 175 -14.23 9.10 0.09
N MET A 176 -13.23 8.30 0.49
CA MET A 176 -13.42 7.25 1.49
C MET A 176 -13.60 7.83 2.89
N SER A 177 -12.92 8.92 3.25
CA SER A 177 -13.18 9.69 4.48
C SER A 177 -14.53 10.38 4.44
N SER A 178 -14.96 10.86 3.27
CA SER A 178 -16.27 11.50 3.06
C SER A 178 -17.40 10.48 3.03
N SER A 179 -17.19 9.28 2.50
CA SER A 179 -18.11 8.14 2.55
C SER A 179 -18.19 7.57 3.96
N MET A 180 -17.08 7.48 4.69
CA MET A 180 -17.06 7.13 6.12
C MET A 180 -17.75 8.20 6.98
N ALA A 181 -17.55 9.48 6.69
CA ALA A 181 -18.25 10.60 7.33
C ALA A 181 -19.76 10.59 6.99
N ALA A 182 -20.13 10.27 5.75
CA ALA A 182 -21.52 10.12 5.32
C ALA A 182 -22.19 8.92 6.02
N VAL A 183 -21.49 7.78 6.16
CA VAL A 183 -21.97 6.61 6.91
C VAL A 183 -22.10 6.89 8.40
N THR A 184 -21.19 7.68 8.98
CA THR A 184 -21.27 8.14 10.38
C THR A 184 -22.44 9.10 10.60
N SER A 185 -22.72 9.98 9.62
CA SER A 185 -23.88 10.89 9.58
C SER A 185 -25.21 10.17 9.34
N LEU A 186 -25.21 9.07 8.57
CA LEU A 186 -26.36 8.19 8.35
C LEU A 186 -26.68 7.36 9.61
N ARG A 187 -25.66 6.92 10.36
CA ARG A 187 -25.85 6.25 11.66
C ARG A 187 -26.38 7.20 12.74
N SER A 188 -25.93 8.46 12.78
CA SER A 188 -26.44 9.45 13.75
C SER A 188 -27.86 9.91 13.42
N SER A 189 -28.26 9.92 12.15
CA SER A 189 -29.63 10.23 11.72
C SER A 189 -30.61 9.05 11.87
N GLN A 190 -30.14 7.80 11.89
CA GLN A 190 -30.97 6.64 12.22
C GLN A 190 -31.19 6.45 13.73
N SER A 191 -30.31 6.97 14.59
CA SER A 191 -30.52 6.96 16.04
C SER A 191 -31.38 8.12 16.57
N ALA A 192 -31.83 9.03 15.70
CA ALA A 192 -32.60 10.23 16.06
C ALA A 192 -34.09 10.17 15.67
N LYS A 193 -34.67 8.97 15.51
CA LYS A 193 -36.12 8.77 15.40
C LYS A 193 -36.69 8.07 16.63
N ALA A 194 -36.60 8.73 17.78
CA ALA A 194 -37.53 8.53 18.89
C ALA A 194 -37.75 9.89 19.58
N GLY A 195 -38.93 10.49 19.37
CA GLY A 195 -39.37 11.71 20.06
C GLY A 195 -39.43 12.96 19.19
N ARG A 196 -40.56 13.20 18.51
CA ARG A 196 -40.95 14.55 18.04
C ARG A 196 -41.24 15.40 19.29
N GLY A 197 -40.31 16.27 19.66
CA GLY A 197 -40.54 17.37 20.60
C GLY A 197 -40.17 18.67 19.91
N ASP A 198 -41.15 19.56 19.73
CA ASP A 198 -40.92 20.90 19.17
C ASP A 198 -39.88 21.64 20.01
N LYS A 199 -38.86 22.23 19.34
CA LYS A 199 -37.81 22.97 20.04
C LYS A 199 -38.39 24.30 20.52
N VAL A 200 -38.69 24.39 21.81
CA VAL A 200 -39.12 25.63 22.44
C VAL A 200 -37.90 26.53 22.69
N VAL A 201 -37.95 27.77 22.18
CA VAL A 201 -36.91 28.80 22.31
C VAL A 201 -37.36 29.83 23.35
N CYS A 202 -36.49 30.18 24.29
CA CYS A 202 -36.79 31.20 25.30
C CYS A 202 -36.71 32.60 24.67
N SER A 203 -37.78 33.40 24.82
CA SER A 203 -37.83 34.76 24.26
C SER A 203 -36.92 35.77 25.00
N HIS A 204 -36.43 35.44 26.21
CA HIS A 204 -35.64 36.34 27.04
C HIS A 204 -34.12 36.13 26.88
N CYS A 205 -33.63 34.89 26.82
CA CYS A 205 -32.20 34.58 26.69
C CYS A 205 -31.82 33.94 25.34
N HIS A 206 -32.79 33.66 24.47
CA HIS A 206 -32.63 33.06 23.14
C HIS A 206 -31.94 31.68 23.11
N PHE A 207 -31.81 31.02 24.25
CA PHE A 207 -31.38 29.62 24.33
C PHE A 207 -32.55 28.66 24.07
N ILE A 208 -32.23 27.59 23.36
CA ILE A 208 -33.13 26.46 23.03
C ILE A 208 -33.18 25.51 24.22
N SER A 209 -34.37 25.28 24.81
CA SER A 209 -34.72 24.19 25.77
C SER A 209 -35.78 24.56 26.82
N HIS A 210 -36.18 25.84 26.96
CA HIS A 210 -37.10 26.28 28.01
C HIS A 210 -37.97 27.48 27.58
N THR A 211 -39.09 27.70 28.28
CA THR A 211 -39.94 28.91 28.15
C THR A 211 -39.49 29.99 29.12
N VAL A 212 -39.92 31.24 28.89
CA VAL A 212 -39.57 32.42 29.71
C VAL A 212 -39.89 32.21 31.19
N ASP A 213 -40.96 31.47 31.49
CA ASP A 213 -41.44 31.22 32.87
C ASP A 213 -40.48 30.35 33.70
N LYS A 214 -39.48 29.73 33.07
CA LYS A 214 -38.46 28.86 33.70
C LYS A 214 -37.03 29.35 33.48
N CYS A 215 -36.87 30.61 33.06
CA CYS A 215 -35.56 31.24 32.86
C CYS A 215 -35.06 31.77 34.22
N TYR A 216 -34.13 31.04 34.84
CA TYR A 216 -33.41 31.46 36.06
C TYR A 216 -32.03 32.01 35.71
#